data_AF-A0A1U9NNQ3-F1
#
_entry.id   AF-A0A1U9NNQ3-F1
#
_cell.length_a   1.000
_cell.length_b   1.000
_cell.length_c   1.000
_cell.angle_alpha   90.00
_cell.angle_beta   90.00
_cell.angle_gamma   90.00
#
_symmetry.space_group_name_H-M   'P 1'
#
loop_
_entity.id
_entity.type
_entity.pdbx_description
1 polymer ?
#
loop_
_entity_poly.entity_id
_entity_poly.type
_entity_poly.pdbx_seq_one_letter_code
_entity_poly.pdbx_strand_id
1 'polypeptide(L)'
;MKNTGNKFWAASLIWVLSLLIFCGFSYAIIWHPESEPTQEWIDRPADKLIGRWGTNGSCVPISPWHVVTTRHQGGSAGSTSIMIDGKQFGIVKIWNHPTADLRIARVDKRLSGYAQVYRKEDENGKNVVVAGYGDGRKDILSTDGYTYGYSWDNSTNSTLRFGTNLIEEITQTPKGAPLPSELVVIRFNDPDATDYECAIADHDSGGGWFIYEEDVWKLAALSRGVEHVGESLFRDAQRPKQWADPDFCHGVRLSQYVSWISGVLGGDLVEVDCDLNGDRLVDYSDWNHLQECWQRIDCDPVNGHCGGGDVDKDGCVDIIDVANFASQWLCETPAVS
;
A
#
# COMPACT_ATOMS: atom_id res chain seq x y z
N MET A 1 38.76 -9.31 66.43
CA MET A 1 37.58 -9.08 65.58
C MET A 1 38.00 -8.19 64.43
N LYS A 2 38.29 -8.77 63.25
CA LYS A 2 38.69 -8.04 62.04
C LYS A 2 37.60 -8.26 61.00
N ASN A 3 37.03 -7.16 60.52
CA ASN A 3 35.90 -7.12 59.61
C ASN A 3 36.38 -7.39 58.18
N THR A 4 35.83 -8.40 57.53
CA THR A 4 36.00 -8.68 56.09
C THR A 4 34.62 -8.65 55.46
N GLY A 5 34.47 -7.91 54.36
CA GLY A 5 33.18 -7.73 53.70
C GLY A 5 33.34 -7.02 52.37
N ASN A 6 33.33 -7.80 51.29
CA ASN A 6 33.72 -7.46 49.94
C ASN A 6 32.83 -6.42 49.25
N LYS A 7 33.47 -5.64 48.37
CA LYS A 7 32.88 -4.74 47.38
C LYS A 7 32.27 -5.55 46.22
N PHE A 8 30.95 -5.60 46.17
CA PHE A 8 30.15 -5.64 44.92
C PHE A 8 29.60 -4.20 44.79
N TRP A 9 29.63 -3.48 43.68
CA TRP A 9 29.11 -3.80 42.35
C TRP A 9 29.82 -2.94 41.29
N ALA A 10 30.19 -3.59 40.19
CA ALA A 10 30.49 -2.95 38.91
C ALA A 10 29.24 -3.01 38.02
N ALA A 11 29.24 -2.20 36.95
CA ALA A 11 28.22 -2.08 35.90
C ALA A 11 27.09 -1.06 36.18
N SER A 12 27.40 0.21 35.96
CA SER A 12 26.45 1.23 35.47
C SER A 12 27.26 2.41 34.94
N LEU A 13 27.96 2.18 33.83
CA LEU A 13 28.57 3.24 33.05
C LEU A 13 28.33 2.91 31.58
N ILE A 14 27.87 3.91 30.83
CA ILE A 14 27.67 3.92 29.36
C ILE A 14 26.31 3.37 28.91
N TRP A 15 25.26 4.18 29.10
CA TRP A 15 23.98 4.06 28.37
C TRP A 15 23.42 5.42 27.92
N VAL A 16 24.30 6.42 27.76
CA VAL A 16 23.93 7.74 27.24
C VAL A 16 25.06 8.19 26.31
N LEU A 17 24.72 8.48 25.06
CA LEU A 17 25.60 8.85 23.94
C LEU A 17 26.46 7.73 23.32
N SER A 18 25.86 6.99 22.41
CA SER A 18 26.46 6.74 21.09
C SER A 18 25.37 6.91 20.02
N LEU A 19 24.75 8.09 20.09
CA LEU A 19 24.07 8.75 18.98
C LEU A 19 25.13 9.10 17.94
N LEU A 20 24.77 8.95 16.66
CA LEU A 20 25.52 9.28 15.44
C LEU A 20 26.49 8.21 14.93
N ILE A 21 25.96 7.29 14.13
CA ILE A 21 26.71 6.62 13.06
C ILE A 21 25.90 6.76 11.77
N PHE A 22 26.31 7.76 10.99
CA PHE A 22 26.26 7.88 9.53
C PHE A 22 25.13 7.13 8.79
N CYS A 23 24.14 7.92 8.37
CA CYS A 23 23.26 7.60 7.25
C CYS A 23 24.10 7.32 6.00
N GLY A 24 24.18 6.06 5.59
CA GLY A 24 24.40 5.67 4.21
C GLY A 24 23.03 5.37 3.58
N PHE A 25 22.78 5.85 2.38
CA PHE A 25 21.58 5.52 1.62
C PHE A 25 21.62 4.03 1.22
N SER A 26 20.54 3.25 1.40
CA SER A 26 20.44 1.87 0.90
C SER A 26 19.00 1.40 0.66
N TYR A 27 18.79 0.34 -0.14
CA TYR A 27 17.61 0.12 -1.02
C TYR A 27 16.76 -1.20 -0.80
N ALA A 28 15.46 -1.19 -0.37
CA ALA A 28 14.32 -2.19 -0.38
C ALA A 28 13.88 -2.80 -1.70
N ILE A 29 12.92 -3.75 -1.66
CA ILE A 29 12.67 -4.69 -2.76
C ILE A 29 14.00 -5.31 -3.18
N ILE A 30 14.23 -6.56 -2.78
CA ILE A 30 15.56 -7.14 -2.91
C ILE A 30 15.79 -7.59 -4.35
N TRP A 31 16.65 -6.88 -5.08
CA TRP A 31 17.08 -7.28 -6.41
C TRP A 31 18.38 -8.07 -6.38
N HIS A 32 18.61 -8.84 -7.44
CA HIS A 32 19.97 -9.17 -7.85
C HIS A 32 20.74 -7.87 -8.21
N PRO A 33 22.00 -7.69 -7.80
CA PRO A 33 22.78 -6.48 -8.11
C PRO A 33 22.79 -6.09 -9.59
N GLU A 34 22.81 -7.08 -10.46
CA GLU A 34 22.78 -6.95 -11.92
C GLU A 34 21.40 -6.62 -12.49
N SER A 35 20.35 -6.77 -11.69
CA SER A 35 18.93 -6.60 -12.06
C SER A 35 18.29 -5.41 -11.34
N GLU A 36 19.09 -4.45 -10.84
CA GLU A 36 18.54 -3.24 -10.24
C GLU A 36 17.98 -2.30 -11.32
N PRO A 37 16.71 -1.85 -11.19
CA PRO A 37 16.17 -0.89 -12.14
C PRO A 37 16.93 0.43 -12.13
N THR A 38 17.12 0.99 -13.31
CA THR A 38 17.64 2.35 -13.44
C THR A 38 16.59 3.37 -12.99
N GLN A 39 17.03 4.57 -12.61
CA GLN A 39 16.12 5.68 -12.29
C GLN A 39 15.22 6.08 -13.48
N GLU A 40 15.58 5.69 -14.70
CA GLU A 40 14.84 5.96 -15.93
C GLU A 40 13.82 4.88 -16.27
N TRP A 41 13.67 3.83 -15.45
CA TRP A 41 12.69 2.78 -15.70
C TRP A 41 11.25 3.31 -15.56
N ILE A 42 10.56 3.42 -16.70
CA ILE A 42 9.20 3.93 -16.82
C ILE A 42 8.14 2.84 -17.02
N ASP A 43 8.54 1.60 -17.30
CA ASP A 43 7.61 0.48 -17.52
C ASP A 43 7.16 -0.12 -16.18
N ARG A 44 6.52 0.73 -15.39
CA ARG A 44 6.05 0.43 -14.02
C ARG A 44 4.92 1.38 -13.62
N PRO A 45 4.15 1.06 -12.57
CA PRO A 45 3.18 1.98 -12.01
C PRO A 45 3.84 3.28 -11.52
N ALA A 46 3.09 4.39 -11.57
CA ALA A 46 3.56 5.68 -11.06
C ALA A 46 3.77 5.64 -9.53
N ASP A 47 4.79 6.34 -9.04
CA ASP A 47 5.16 6.39 -7.61
C ASP A 47 3.98 6.73 -6.69
N LYS A 48 3.10 7.63 -7.13
CA LYS A 48 1.90 8.05 -6.40
C LYS A 48 0.88 6.93 -6.14
N LEU A 49 1.04 5.77 -6.77
CA LEU A 49 0.21 4.60 -6.56
C LEU A 49 0.67 3.73 -5.39
N ILE A 50 1.78 4.07 -4.73
CA ILE A 50 2.27 3.35 -3.56
C ILE A 50 2.45 4.32 -2.41
N GLY A 51 1.99 3.90 -1.23
CA GLY A 51 2.16 4.62 0.01
C GLY A 51 2.86 3.79 1.06
N ARG A 52 3.50 4.48 2.00
CA ARG A 52 4.02 3.88 3.22
C ARG A 52 2.95 3.86 4.29
N TRP A 53 2.66 2.69 4.86
CA TRP A 53 1.74 2.51 5.98
C TRP A 53 2.50 2.61 7.30
N GLY A 54 2.37 3.76 7.99
CA GLY A 54 3.09 4.02 9.22
C GLY A 54 4.60 3.84 9.06
N THR A 55 5.18 3.01 9.93
CA THR A 55 6.61 2.67 9.94
C THR A 55 6.87 1.19 9.68
N ASN A 56 5.85 0.42 9.31
CA ASN A 56 5.94 -1.04 9.29
C ASN A 56 5.24 -1.72 8.10
N GLY A 57 4.86 -0.96 7.07
CA GLY A 57 4.16 -1.51 5.93
C GLY A 57 4.05 -0.53 4.77
N SER A 58 3.29 -0.95 3.78
CA SER A 58 2.96 -0.24 2.55
C SER A 58 1.44 -0.27 2.32
N CYS A 59 0.95 0.51 1.37
CA CYS A 59 -0.46 0.54 0.98
C CYS A 59 -0.61 1.07 -0.46
N VAL A 60 -1.78 0.86 -1.06
CA VAL A 60 -2.06 1.27 -2.44
C VAL A 60 -3.36 2.08 -2.49
N PRO A 61 -3.36 3.32 -3.01
CA PRO A 61 -4.58 4.05 -3.36
C PRO A 61 -5.45 3.28 -4.35
N ILE A 62 -6.74 3.09 -4.02
CA ILE A 62 -7.74 2.40 -4.87
C ILE A 62 -8.99 3.23 -5.15
N SER A 63 -9.06 4.44 -4.60
CA SER A 63 -10.02 5.49 -4.97
C SER A 63 -9.48 6.85 -4.51
N PRO A 64 -10.15 7.99 -4.81
CA PRO A 64 -9.70 9.30 -4.34
C PRO A 64 -9.58 9.45 -2.82
N TRP A 65 -10.23 8.58 -2.04
CA TRP A 65 -10.31 8.68 -0.57
C TRP A 65 -9.89 7.41 0.16
N HIS A 66 -9.45 6.37 -0.55
CA HIS A 66 -9.19 5.07 0.03
C HIS A 66 -7.87 4.47 -0.40
N VAL A 67 -7.20 3.85 0.55
CA VAL A 67 -6.08 2.93 0.32
C VAL A 67 -6.47 1.52 0.72
N VAL A 68 -5.89 0.53 0.07
CA VAL A 68 -5.95 -0.88 0.46
C VAL A 68 -4.59 -1.33 0.95
N THR A 69 -4.58 -2.26 1.91
CA THR A 69 -3.36 -2.83 2.48
C THR A 69 -3.66 -4.18 3.16
N THR A 70 -2.63 -4.88 3.64
CA THR A 70 -2.82 -6.09 4.48
C THR A 70 -3.21 -5.71 5.91
N ARG A 71 -3.82 -6.65 6.63
CA ARG A 71 -4.33 -6.42 7.99
C ARG A 71 -3.30 -6.74 9.07
N HIS A 72 -2.42 -7.71 8.84
CA HIS A 72 -1.55 -8.28 9.88
C HIS A 72 -0.59 -7.26 10.51
N GLN A 73 -0.17 -6.23 9.77
CA GLN A 73 0.70 -5.16 10.26
C GLN A 73 0.02 -4.17 11.22
N GLY A 74 -1.30 -4.29 11.40
CA GLY A 74 -2.05 -3.48 12.36
C GLY A 74 -2.28 -2.03 11.90
N GLY A 75 -2.42 -1.12 12.87
CA GLY A 75 -2.82 0.28 12.66
C GLY A 75 -4.31 0.53 12.93
N SER A 76 -4.64 1.80 13.21
CA SER A 76 -5.98 2.25 13.61
C SER A 76 -6.29 3.66 13.11
N ALA A 77 -7.57 3.94 12.90
CA ALA A 77 -8.04 5.29 12.60
C ALA A 77 -7.68 6.27 13.74
N GLY A 78 -7.29 7.49 13.39
CA GLY A 78 -6.90 8.54 14.32
C GLY A 78 -5.48 8.44 14.87
N SER A 79 -4.75 7.33 14.66
CA SER A 79 -3.36 7.18 15.13
C SER A 79 -2.38 6.76 14.05
N THR A 80 -2.83 6.01 13.03
CA THR A 80 -2.00 5.68 11.87
C THR A 80 -2.00 6.83 10.87
N SER A 81 -0.81 7.22 10.43
CA SER A 81 -0.61 8.06 9.25
C SER A 81 0.04 7.27 8.12
N ILE A 82 -0.23 7.70 6.90
CA ILE A 82 0.42 7.14 5.70
C ILE A 82 1.14 8.26 4.94
N MET A 83 2.17 7.89 4.19
CA MET A 83 2.90 8.80 3.30
C MET A 83 2.73 8.35 1.87
N ILE A 84 2.21 9.22 0.99
CA ILE A 84 2.09 8.98 -0.45
C ILE A 84 2.59 10.22 -1.16
N ASP A 85 3.48 10.07 -2.15
CA ASP A 85 4.00 11.19 -2.95
C ASP A 85 4.55 12.34 -2.07
N GLY A 86 5.28 11.97 -1.01
CA GLY A 86 5.85 12.90 -0.02
C GLY A 86 4.83 13.60 0.89
N LYS A 87 3.53 13.33 0.75
CA LYS A 87 2.45 13.94 1.55
C LYS A 87 1.96 13.00 2.64
N GLN A 88 1.66 13.56 3.81
CA GLN A 88 1.09 12.83 4.93
C GLN A 88 -0.45 12.88 4.91
N PHE A 89 -1.06 11.71 5.06
CA PHE A 89 -2.49 11.51 5.19
C PHE A 89 -2.82 10.83 6.52
N GLY A 90 -3.85 11.30 7.20
CA GLY A 90 -4.41 10.65 8.38
C GLY A 90 -5.42 9.58 7.98
N ILE A 91 -5.46 8.47 8.71
CA ILE A 91 -6.52 7.47 8.54
C ILE A 91 -7.72 7.84 9.40
N VAL A 92 -8.90 8.01 8.78
CA VAL A 92 -10.13 8.40 9.47
C VAL A 92 -11.11 7.25 9.66
N LYS A 93 -11.02 6.20 8.83
CA LYS A 93 -11.89 5.02 8.92
C LYS A 93 -11.18 3.78 8.39
N ILE A 94 -11.51 2.61 8.93
CA ILE A 94 -10.92 1.32 8.54
C ILE A 94 -12.01 0.27 8.41
N TRP A 95 -11.95 -0.52 7.34
CA TRP A 95 -12.71 -1.75 7.14
C TRP A 95 -11.72 -2.90 7.02
N ASN A 96 -11.83 -3.87 7.93
CA ASN A 96 -11.13 -5.14 7.78
C ASN A 96 -12.02 -6.09 7.00
N HIS A 97 -11.44 -6.88 6.09
CA HIS A 97 -12.16 -8.04 5.58
C HIS A 97 -12.51 -8.95 6.78
N PRO A 98 -13.72 -9.56 6.82
CA PRO A 98 -14.14 -10.37 7.97
C PRO A 98 -13.17 -11.49 8.34
N THR A 99 -12.50 -12.06 7.33
CA THR A 99 -11.63 -13.23 7.49
C THR A 99 -10.23 -13.06 6.90
N ALA A 100 -10.05 -12.25 5.86
CA ALA A 100 -8.83 -12.26 5.06
C ALA A 100 -7.81 -11.28 5.60
N ASP A 101 -6.55 -11.42 5.17
CA ASP A 101 -5.47 -10.50 5.47
C ASP A 101 -5.56 -9.24 4.59
N LEU A 102 -6.71 -8.58 4.64
CA LEU A 102 -7.07 -7.48 3.75
C LEU A 102 -7.79 -6.38 4.54
N ARG A 103 -7.43 -5.14 4.22
CA ARG A 103 -7.97 -3.94 4.85
C ARG A 103 -8.11 -2.83 3.82
N ILE A 104 -9.19 -2.07 3.94
CA ILE A 104 -9.35 -0.76 3.29
C ILE A 104 -9.35 0.30 4.39
N ALA A 105 -8.72 1.44 4.12
CA ALA A 105 -8.70 2.57 5.01
C ALA A 105 -9.06 3.85 4.24
N ARG A 106 -9.88 4.70 4.86
CA ARG A 106 -10.21 6.03 4.35
C ARG A 106 -9.20 7.04 4.86
N VAL A 107 -8.73 7.90 3.98
CA VAL A 107 -7.83 9.01 4.30
C VAL A 107 -8.58 10.32 4.57
N ASP A 108 -7.94 11.24 5.27
CA ASP A 108 -8.47 12.57 5.63
C ASP A 108 -8.46 13.59 4.47
N LYS A 109 -7.73 13.31 3.40
CA LYS A 109 -7.54 14.21 2.25
C LYS A 109 -7.55 13.42 0.95
N ARG A 110 -7.96 14.09 -0.13
CA ARG A 110 -8.01 13.49 -1.47
C ARG A 110 -6.63 13.08 -1.98
N LEU A 111 -6.55 11.87 -2.53
CA LEU A 111 -5.36 11.29 -3.16
C LEU A 111 -5.21 11.79 -4.60
N SER A 112 -3.97 11.98 -5.06
CA SER A 112 -3.64 12.51 -6.40
C SER A 112 -3.68 11.47 -7.53
N GLY A 113 -3.95 10.21 -7.19
CA GLY A 113 -4.07 9.09 -8.11
C GLY A 113 -4.44 7.81 -7.35
N TYR A 114 -4.98 6.84 -8.09
CA TYR A 114 -5.30 5.52 -7.57
C TYR A 114 -5.22 4.46 -8.67
N ALA A 115 -4.99 3.22 -8.25
CA ALA A 115 -4.93 2.07 -9.13
C ALA A 115 -6.32 1.44 -9.26
N GLN A 116 -6.61 0.91 -10.45
CA GLN A 116 -7.74 0.02 -10.63
C GLN A 116 -7.37 -1.37 -10.10
N VAL A 117 -8.31 -2.09 -9.49
CA VAL A 117 -8.09 -3.48 -9.09
C VAL A 117 -8.16 -4.38 -10.33
N TYR A 118 -7.21 -5.29 -10.47
CA TYR A 118 -7.24 -6.34 -11.48
C TYR A 118 -8.35 -7.34 -11.13
N ARG A 119 -9.31 -7.51 -12.05
CA ARG A 119 -10.54 -8.29 -11.79
C ARG A 119 -10.56 -9.65 -12.45
N LYS A 120 -9.67 -9.90 -13.42
CA LYS A 120 -9.62 -11.20 -14.08
C LYS A 120 -8.96 -12.20 -13.14
N GLU A 121 -9.43 -13.44 -13.18
CA GLU A 121 -8.95 -14.51 -12.31
C GLU A 121 -7.87 -15.38 -13.00
N ASP A 122 -7.07 -14.76 -13.87
CA ASP A 122 -6.07 -15.40 -14.74
C ASP A 122 -4.64 -14.91 -14.45
N GLU A 123 -4.34 -14.52 -13.21
CA GLU A 123 -3.03 -13.95 -12.82
C GLU A 123 -1.87 -14.93 -13.02
N ASN A 124 -2.14 -16.24 -12.98
CA ASN A 124 -1.12 -17.27 -13.12
C ASN A 124 -0.41 -17.19 -14.48
N GLY A 125 0.91 -17.11 -14.45
CA GLY A 125 1.78 -16.94 -15.62
C GLY A 125 1.90 -15.51 -16.13
N LYS A 126 1.38 -14.49 -15.41
CA LYS A 126 1.53 -13.08 -15.80
C LYS A 126 2.76 -12.45 -15.17
N ASN A 127 3.45 -11.62 -15.94
CA ASN A 127 4.45 -10.70 -15.43
C ASN A 127 3.78 -9.70 -14.47
N VAL A 128 4.50 -9.37 -13.41
CA VAL A 128 4.03 -8.47 -12.38
C VAL A 128 5.12 -7.46 -12.03
N VAL A 129 4.74 -6.22 -11.78
CA VAL A 129 5.60 -5.24 -11.11
C VAL A 129 5.22 -5.22 -9.64
N VAL A 130 6.19 -5.52 -8.78
CA VAL A 130 6.04 -5.50 -7.32
C VAL A 130 6.60 -4.18 -6.80
N ALA A 131 5.89 -3.52 -5.89
CA ALA A 131 6.28 -2.23 -5.36
C ALA A 131 5.98 -2.09 -3.87
N GLY A 132 6.88 -1.45 -3.13
CA GLY A 132 6.80 -1.37 -1.69
C GLY A 132 7.87 -0.49 -1.05
N TYR A 133 7.69 -0.27 0.26
CA TYR A 133 8.54 0.54 1.10
C TYR A 133 9.40 -0.30 2.06
N GLY A 134 9.56 -1.60 1.82
CA GLY A 134 10.14 -2.55 2.76
C GLY A 134 11.61 -2.35 3.13
N ASP A 135 12.24 -3.41 3.60
CA ASP A 135 13.65 -3.44 3.96
C ASP A 135 14.56 -3.72 2.78
N GLY A 136 15.73 -3.07 2.81
CA GLY A 136 16.73 -3.12 1.77
C GLY A 136 17.70 -4.27 1.80
N ARG A 137 18.37 -4.45 0.66
CA ARG A 137 19.49 -5.39 0.56
C ARG A 137 20.65 -4.88 1.40
N LYS A 138 21.26 -5.80 2.16
CA LYS A 138 22.44 -5.53 2.97
C LYS A 138 23.64 -6.36 2.51
N ASP A 139 23.91 -7.48 3.17
CA ASP A 139 25.12 -8.26 2.93
C ASP A 139 24.86 -9.36 1.91
N ILE A 140 25.86 -9.63 1.06
CA ILE A 140 25.87 -10.79 0.17
C ILE A 140 26.08 -12.03 1.02
N LEU A 141 25.16 -13.00 0.91
CA LEU A 141 25.28 -14.30 1.55
C LEU A 141 25.99 -15.26 0.59
N SER A 142 27.08 -15.89 1.04
CA SER A 142 27.89 -16.76 0.19
C SER A 142 28.53 -17.94 0.93
N THR A 143 28.70 -19.05 0.21
CA THR A 143 29.43 -20.24 0.65
C THR A 143 30.39 -20.66 -0.48
N ASP A 144 31.65 -20.90 -0.14
CA ASP A 144 32.71 -21.27 -1.10
C ASP A 144 32.84 -20.32 -2.31
N GLY A 145 32.55 -19.03 -2.11
CA GLY A 145 32.63 -17.98 -3.14
C GLY A 145 31.44 -17.93 -4.10
N TYR A 146 30.38 -18.71 -3.86
CA TYR A 146 29.12 -18.64 -4.61
C TYR A 146 28.09 -17.90 -3.77
N THR A 147 27.50 -16.85 -4.34
CA THR A 147 26.37 -16.13 -3.72
C THR A 147 25.12 -17.00 -3.76
N TYR A 148 24.40 -17.03 -2.65
CA TYR A 148 23.16 -17.78 -2.50
C TYR A 148 21.95 -16.96 -2.08
N GLY A 149 22.19 -15.72 -1.66
CA GLY A 149 21.13 -14.82 -1.23
C GLY A 149 21.68 -13.51 -0.69
N TYR A 150 20.80 -12.74 -0.06
CA TYR A 150 21.12 -11.47 0.53
C TYR A 150 20.44 -11.30 1.88
N SER A 151 21.14 -10.76 2.87
CA SER A 151 20.50 -10.34 4.12
C SER A 151 19.76 -9.01 3.94
N TRP A 152 18.80 -8.78 4.83
CA TRP A 152 18.05 -7.53 4.88
C TRP A 152 18.69 -6.52 5.84
N ASP A 153 18.53 -5.24 5.53
CA ASP A 153 19.09 -4.14 6.31
C ASP A 153 18.32 -3.91 7.63
N ASN A 154 17.00 -4.14 7.62
CA ASN A 154 16.09 -4.00 8.76
C ASN A 154 16.16 -2.65 9.50
N SER A 155 16.71 -1.62 8.85
CA SER A 155 17.00 -0.33 9.49
C SER A 155 15.93 0.73 9.22
N THR A 156 15.31 0.72 8.03
CA THR A 156 14.27 1.69 7.63
C THR A 156 13.35 1.14 6.54
N ASN A 157 12.12 1.65 6.50
CA ASN A 157 11.13 1.40 5.46
C ASN A 157 10.79 2.68 4.64
N SER A 158 11.78 3.51 4.36
CA SER A 158 11.55 4.93 3.99
C SER A 158 11.54 5.24 2.50
N THR A 159 11.92 4.29 1.66
CA THR A 159 12.17 4.53 0.24
C THR A 159 11.28 3.61 -0.59
N LEU A 160 10.70 4.15 -1.65
CA LEU A 160 9.83 3.40 -2.56
C LEU A 160 10.67 2.69 -3.61
N ARG A 161 10.41 1.41 -3.83
CA ARG A 161 11.14 0.60 -4.82
C ARG A 161 10.20 -0.30 -5.59
N PHE A 162 10.70 -0.76 -6.73
CA PHE A 162 9.96 -1.53 -7.72
C PHE A 162 10.82 -2.66 -8.26
N GLY A 163 10.27 -3.84 -8.47
CA GLY A 163 10.92 -4.90 -9.24
C GLY A 163 9.90 -5.65 -10.07
N THR A 164 10.38 -6.54 -10.92
CA THR A 164 9.53 -7.42 -11.72
C THR A 164 9.55 -8.83 -11.14
N ASN A 165 8.52 -9.61 -11.45
CA ASN A 165 8.54 -11.05 -11.24
C ASN A 165 7.50 -11.72 -12.17
N LEU A 166 7.42 -13.04 -12.12
CA LEU A 166 6.39 -13.85 -12.74
C LEU A 166 5.50 -14.45 -11.65
N ILE A 167 4.18 -14.31 -11.77
CA ILE A 167 3.24 -15.04 -10.90
C ILE A 167 3.20 -16.49 -11.39
N GLU A 168 3.59 -17.43 -10.54
CA GLU A 168 3.76 -18.82 -10.95
C GLU A 168 2.76 -19.79 -10.34
N GLU A 169 2.17 -19.40 -9.21
CA GLU A 169 1.20 -20.22 -8.51
C GLU A 169 0.09 -19.36 -7.89
N ILE A 170 -1.12 -19.93 -7.87
CA ILE A 170 -2.22 -19.49 -7.03
C ILE A 170 -2.44 -20.56 -5.95
N THR A 171 -2.38 -20.14 -4.70
CA THR A 171 -2.48 -21.04 -3.54
C THR A 171 -3.33 -20.41 -2.44
N GLN A 172 -3.47 -21.09 -1.30
CA GLN A 172 -4.15 -20.56 -0.13
C GLN A 172 -3.25 -20.65 1.09
N THR A 173 -3.44 -19.73 2.03
CA THR A 173 -2.81 -19.86 3.35
C THR A 173 -3.10 -21.23 3.97
N PRO A 174 -2.19 -21.81 4.77
CA PRO A 174 -2.42 -23.09 5.43
C PRO A 174 -3.72 -23.12 6.23
N LYS A 175 -4.36 -24.29 6.26
CA LYS A 175 -5.61 -24.51 7.02
C LYS A 175 -5.40 -24.14 8.50
N GLY A 176 -6.26 -23.26 9.01
CA GLY A 176 -6.20 -22.77 10.40
C GLY A 176 -5.35 -21.51 10.60
N ALA A 177 -4.80 -20.92 9.53
CA ALA A 177 -4.19 -19.60 9.60
C ALA A 177 -5.20 -18.56 10.14
N PRO A 178 -4.75 -17.56 10.92
CA PRO A 178 -5.64 -16.59 11.58
C PRO A 178 -6.32 -15.63 10.60
N LEU A 179 -5.68 -15.36 9.45
CA LEU A 179 -6.19 -14.50 8.40
C LEU A 179 -6.17 -15.28 7.07
N PRO A 180 -7.07 -16.27 6.89
CA PRO A 180 -7.07 -17.11 5.71
C PRO A 180 -7.24 -16.27 4.45
N SER A 181 -6.35 -16.46 3.49
CA SER A 181 -6.32 -15.67 2.25
C SER A 181 -5.97 -16.55 1.08
N GLU A 182 -6.56 -16.27 -0.08
CA GLU A 182 -6.02 -16.74 -1.36
C GLU A 182 -4.83 -15.88 -1.76
N LEU A 183 -3.80 -16.55 -2.30
CA LEU A 183 -2.48 -16.00 -2.52
C LEU A 183 -2.06 -16.20 -3.96
N VAL A 184 -1.38 -15.22 -4.52
CA VAL A 184 -0.48 -15.38 -5.66
C VAL A 184 0.95 -15.54 -5.14
N VAL A 185 1.76 -16.33 -5.84
CA VAL A 185 3.14 -16.63 -5.46
C VAL A 185 4.09 -16.25 -6.58
N ILE A 186 5.20 -15.62 -6.20
CA ILE A 186 6.35 -15.35 -7.06
C ILE A 186 7.58 -16.00 -6.43
N ARG A 187 8.62 -16.25 -7.23
CA ARG A 187 9.90 -16.81 -6.76
C ARG A 187 11.05 -15.83 -6.98
N PHE A 188 12.09 -15.90 -6.17
CA PHE A 188 13.34 -15.16 -6.38
C PHE A 188 14.43 -16.14 -6.84
N ASN A 189 14.83 -16.07 -8.12
CA ASN A 189 15.54 -17.13 -8.83
C ASN A 189 16.91 -16.70 -9.39
N ASP A 190 17.81 -17.65 -9.59
CA ASP A 190 19.00 -17.48 -10.44
C ASP A 190 19.36 -18.87 -11.01
N PRO A 191 19.37 -19.09 -12.34
CA PRO A 191 19.53 -18.09 -13.42
C PRO A 191 18.28 -17.67 -14.21
N ASP A 192 17.06 -18.06 -13.82
CA ASP A 192 15.83 -17.79 -14.58
C ASP A 192 15.09 -16.49 -14.16
N ALA A 193 15.85 -15.50 -13.68
CA ALA A 193 15.33 -14.22 -13.19
C ALA A 193 14.68 -13.38 -14.30
N THR A 194 13.63 -12.63 -13.96
CA THR A 194 13.15 -11.50 -14.79
C THR A 194 14.16 -10.34 -14.81
N ASP A 195 14.05 -9.42 -15.79
CA ASP A 195 15.00 -8.31 -15.98
C ASP A 195 15.27 -7.46 -14.73
N TYR A 196 14.25 -7.31 -13.87
CA TYR A 196 14.35 -6.63 -12.59
C TYR A 196 13.85 -7.51 -11.45
N GLU A 197 14.19 -8.80 -11.46
CA GLU A 197 13.65 -9.75 -10.50
C GLU A 197 13.88 -9.30 -9.06
N CYS A 198 12.83 -9.44 -8.25
CA CYS A 198 12.89 -9.07 -6.86
C CYS A 198 12.18 -10.05 -5.93
N ALA A 199 12.67 -10.09 -4.69
CA ALA A 199 11.94 -10.58 -3.53
C ALA A 199 11.34 -9.41 -2.72
N ILE A 200 10.22 -9.68 -2.03
CA ILE A 200 9.72 -8.78 -0.99
C ILE A 200 10.49 -9.01 0.32
N ALA A 201 10.51 -8.02 1.20
CA ALA A 201 11.17 -8.10 2.51
C ALA A 201 10.24 -7.68 3.65
N ASP A 202 10.78 -7.62 4.87
CA ASP A 202 10.08 -7.00 6.00
C ASP A 202 9.64 -5.57 5.64
N HIS A 203 8.52 -5.14 6.20
CA HIS A 203 7.87 -3.86 5.91
C HIS A 203 7.33 -3.65 4.48
N ASP A 204 7.49 -4.60 3.55
CA ASP A 204 6.80 -4.55 2.25
C ASP A 204 5.32 -4.90 2.35
N SER A 205 4.86 -5.46 3.47
CA SER A 205 3.46 -5.84 3.70
C SER A 205 2.46 -4.77 3.22
N GLY A 206 1.47 -5.17 2.43
CA GLY A 206 0.53 -4.23 1.82
C GLY A 206 1.04 -3.48 0.59
N GLY A 207 2.27 -3.72 0.16
CA GLY A 207 2.85 -3.22 -1.09
C GLY A 207 2.13 -3.81 -2.30
N GLY A 208 2.05 -3.05 -3.40
CA GLY A 208 1.22 -3.40 -4.54
C GLY A 208 1.93 -4.29 -5.56
N TRP A 209 1.19 -5.25 -6.10
CA TRP A 209 1.62 -6.12 -7.20
C TRP A 209 0.74 -5.82 -8.40
N PHE A 210 1.33 -5.33 -9.50
CA PHE A 210 0.60 -4.75 -10.62
C PHE A 210 0.79 -5.54 -11.90
N ILE A 211 -0.32 -5.82 -12.58
CA ILE A 211 -0.37 -6.43 -13.89
C ILE A 211 -0.71 -5.34 -14.90
N TYR A 212 0.06 -5.26 -15.99
CA TYR A 212 -0.24 -4.34 -17.08
C TYR A 212 -1.30 -4.94 -17.99
N GLU A 213 -2.42 -4.24 -18.13
CA GLU A 213 -3.54 -4.67 -18.97
C GLU A 213 -4.26 -3.48 -19.57
N GLU A 214 -4.51 -3.52 -20.88
CA GLU A 214 -5.25 -2.48 -21.61
C GLU A 214 -4.62 -1.10 -21.39
N ASP A 215 -3.30 -1.04 -21.52
CA ASP A 215 -2.45 0.14 -21.35
C ASP A 215 -2.45 0.76 -19.93
N VAL A 216 -2.96 0.03 -18.93
CA VAL A 216 -3.05 0.47 -17.53
C VAL A 216 -2.45 -0.54 -16.56
N TRP A 217 -1.71 -0.06 -15.57
CA TRP A 217 -1.28 -0.87 -14.44
C TRP A 217 -2.44 -1.10 -13.46
N LYS A 218 -2.86 -2.36 -13.31
CA LYS A 218 -3.96 -2.77 -12.42
C LYS A 218 -3.40 -3.55 -11.22
N LEU A 219 -3.87 -3.24 -10.03
CA LEU A 219 -3.45 -3.86 -8.76
C LEU A 219 -4.05 -5.27 -8.63
N ALA A 220 -3.21 -6.28 -8.69
CA ALA A 220 -3.60 -7.69 -8.63
C ALA A 220 -3.40 -8.33 -7.25
N ALA A 221 -2.38 -7.91 -6.51
CA ALA A 221 -2.12 -8.46 -5.17
C ALA A 221 -1.46 -7.46 -4.22
N LEU A 222 -1.41 -7.84 -2.94
CA LEU A 222 -0.73 -7.10 -1.88
C LEU A 222 0.32 -7.97 -1.19
N SER A 223 1.56 -7.52 -1.09
CA SER A 223 2.65 -8.20 -0.38
C SER A 223 2.20 -8.67 1.00
N ARG A 224 2.43 -9.94 1.31
CA ARG A 224 1.96 -10.56 2.56
C ARG A 224 3.08 -11.17 3.38
N GLY A 225 3.96 -11.94 2.75
CA GLY A 225 4.98 -12.67 3.48
C GLY A 225 5.91 -13.47 2.60
N VAL A 226 7.01 -13.86 3.22
CA VAL A 226 8.14 -14.57 2.64
C VAL A 226 8.29 -15.94 3.27
N GLU A 227 9.12 -16.79 2.68
CA GLU A 227 9.54 -18.05 3.28
C GLU A 227 10.59 -17.85 4.39
N HIS A 228 11.62 -17.05 4.13
CA HIS A 228 12.72 -16.78 5.05
C HIS A 228 12.70 -15.33 5.57
N VAL A 229 12.80 -15.15 6.89
CA VAL A 229 12.77 -13.82 7.53
C VAL A 229 14.19 -13.29 7.69
N GLY A 230 14.44 -12.06 7.24
CA GLY A 230 15.72 -11.37 7.38
C GLY A 230 16.70 -11.64 6.24
N GLU A 231 16.31 -12.45 5.27
CA GLU A 231 17.11 -12.79 4.10
C GLU A 231 16.23 -13.14 2.89
N SER A 232 16.80 -12.99 1.69
CA SER A 232 16.20 -13.44 0.44
C SER A 232 17.15 -14.39 -0.27
N LEU A 233 16.73 -15.64 -0.47
CA LEU A 233 17.54 -16.71 -1.01
C LEU A 233 17.12 -17.06 -2.44
N PHE A 234 18.11 -17.48 -3.23
CA PHE A 234 17.89 -17.99 -4.59
C PHE A 234 18.66 -19.30 -4.87
N ARG A 235 19.55 -19.70 -3.94
CA ARG A 235 20.30 -20.98 -3.98
C ARG A 235 20.41 -21.57 -2.57
N ASP A 236 20.67 -22.87 -2.52
CA ASP A 236 20.90 -23.59 -1.26
C ASP A 236 22.14 -23.05 -0.54
N ALA A 237 22.00 -22.66 0.73
CA ALA A 237 23.09 -22.06 1.50
C ALA A 237 24.31 -22.99 1.72
N GLN A 238 24.11 -24.31 1.72
CA GLN A 238 25.18 -25.30 1.93
C GLN A 238 25.84 -25.74 0.62
N ARG A 239 25.09 -25.71 -0.49
CA ARG A 239 25.48 -26.23 -1.80
C ARG A 239 25.08 -25.26 -2.93
N PRO A 240 25.48 -23.99 -2.85
CA PRO A 240 24.98 -22.95 -3.76
C PRO A 240 25.45 -23.11 -5.21
N LYS A 241 26.55 -23.84 -5.41
CA LYS A 241 27.01 -24.20 -6.76
C LYS A 241 26.12 -25.25 -7.42
N GLN A 242 25.50 -26.13 -6.63
CA GLN A 242 24.80 -27.31 -7.14
C GLN A 242 23.29 -27.13 -7.18
N TRP A 243 22.70 -26.47 -6.17
CA TRP A 243 21.26 -26.49 -5.95
C TRP A 243 20.67 -25.07 -5.88
N ALA A 244 19.63 -24.85 -6.69
CA ALA A 244 18.74 -23.71 -6.53
C ALA A 244 17.81 -23.95 -5.33
N ASP A 245 17.50 -22.89 -4.61
CA ASP A 245 16.54 -22.87 -3.49
C ASP A 245 15.89 -21.48 -3.48
N PRO A 246 15.01 -21.21 -4.47
CA PRO A 246 14.42 -19.91 -4.65
C PRO A 246 13.36 -19.61 -3.60
N ASP A 247 13.45 -18.44 -2.98
CA ASP A 247 12.48 -18.01 -1.99
C ASP A 247 11.11 -17.77 -2.59
N PHE A 248 10.08 -18.28 -1.91
CA PHE A 248 8.70 -18.00 -2.23
C PHE A 248 8.19 -16.74 -1.54
N CYS A 249 7.73 -15.79 -2.34
CA CYS A 249 7.07 -14.57 -1.88
C CYS A 249 5.57 -14.66 -2.17
N HIS A 250 4.75 -14.26 -1.19
CA HIS A 250 3.30 -14.42 -1.23
C HIS A 250 2.60 -13.05 -1.22
N GLY A 251 1.61 -12.89 -2.10
CA GLY A 251 0.74 -11.72 -2.18
C GLY A 251 -0.73 -12.11 -1.99
N VAL A 252 -1.51 -11.33 -1.23
CA VAL A 252 -2.97 -11.52 -1.13
C VAL A 252 -3.60 -11.21 -2.48
N ARG A 253 -4.21 -12.21 -3.12
CA ARG A 253 -4.83 -12.11 -4.45
C ARG A 253 -6.13 -11.30 -4.39
N LEU A 254 -6.19 -10.15 -5.07
CA LEU A 254 -7.32 -9.22 -4.94
C LEU A 254 -8.54 -9.54 -5.79
N SER A 255 -8.41 -10.27 -6.90
CA SER A 255 -9.53 -10.62 -7.78
C SER A 255 -10.66 -11.34 -7.02
N GLN A 256 -10.31 -12.17 -6.04
CA GLN A 256 -11.27 -12.86 -5.16
C GLN A 256 -12.05 -11.96 -4.21
N TYR A 257 -11.59 -10.73 -3.99
CA TYR A 257 -12.19 -9.79 -3.04
C TYR A 257 -12.83 -8.57 -3.71
N VAL A 258 -12.93 -8.56 -5.05
CA VAL A 258 -13.48 -7.42 -5.81
C VAL A 258 -14.88 -7.02 -5.33
N SER A 259 -15.75 -7.99 -5.03
CA SER A 259 -17.09 -7.69 -4.51
C SER A 259 -17.05 -6.99 -3.16
N TRP A 260 -16.19 -7.44 -2.24
CA TRP A 260 -16.05 -6.80 -0.93
C TRP A 260 -15.43 -5.41 -1.05
N ILE A 261 -14.37 -5.26 -1.86
CA ILE A 261 -13.73 -3.96 -2.14
C ILE A 261 -14.76 -2.98 -2.68
N SER A 262 -15.51 -3.39 -3.71
CA SER A 262 -16.55 -2.55 -4.33
C SER A 262 -17.67 -2.22 -3.35
N GLY A 263 -18.05 -3.15 -2.47
CA GLY A 263 -19.04 -2.90 -1.42
C GLY A 263 -18.58 -1.89 -0.38
N VAL A 264 -17.30 -1.91 0.01
CA VAL A 264 -16.73 -0.90 0.91
C VAL A 264 -16.69 0.47 0.22
N LEU A 265 -16.17 0.53 -1.02
CA LEU A 265 -16.07 1.79 -1.76
C LEU A 265 -17.46 2.38 -2.06
N GLY A 266 -18.44 1.55 -2.43
CA GLY A 266 -19.82 1.98 -2.71
C GLY A 266 -20.65 2.26 -1.45
N GLY A 267 -20.29 1.69 -0.30
CA GLY A 267 -20.95 1.95 0.99
C GLY A 267 -20.36 3.12 1.78
N ASP A 268 -19.12 3.52 1.45
CA ASP A 268 -18.46 4.71 2.00
C ASP A 268 -18.46 5.90 1.04
N LEU A 269 -19.36 5.86 0.05
CA LEU A 269 -19.68 7.07 -0.70
C LEU A 269 -20.07 8.13 0.32
N VAL A 270 -19.22 9.15 0.40
CA VAL A 270 -19.57 10.41 1.03
C VAL A 270 -20.86 10.82 0.34
N GLU A 271 -21.91 11.15 1.09
CA GLU A 271 -22.89 12.08 0.54
C GLU A 271 -22.08 13.27 0.08
N VAL A 272 -21.90 13.39 -1.22
CA VAL A 272 -21.20 14.52 -1.79
C VAL A 272 -22.25 15.60 -1.69
N ASP A 273 -22.17 16.46 -0.67
CA ASP A 273 -23.19 17.50 -0.42
C ASP A 273 -23.41 18.39 -1.67
N CYS A 274 -22.50 18.32 -2.64
CA CYS A 274 -22.49 19.03 -3.91
C CYS A 274 -22.90 18.19 -5.14
N ASP A 275 -23.28 16.91 -4.98
CA ASP A 275 -23.96 16.10 -6.02
C ASP A 275 -25.45 16.44 -5.97
N LEU A 276 -25.83 17.44 -6.74
CA LEU A 276 -27.16 18.07 -6.67
C LEU A 276 -28.19 17.32 -7.52
N ASN A 277 -27.73 16.51 -8.48
CA ASN A 277 -28.63 15.74 -9.35
C ASN A 277 -28.71 14.24 -8.97
N GLY A 278 -27.89 13.77 -8.03
CA GLY A 278 -27.87 12.41 -7.52
C GLY A 278 -27.23 11.39 -8.46
N ASP A 279 -26.49 11.83 -9.48
CA ASP A 279 -25.75 10.96 -10.40
C ASP A 279 -24.38 10.55 -9.85
N ARG A 280 -24.02 11.08 -8.67
CA ARG A 280 -22.83 10.77 -7.89
C ARG A 280 -21.54 11.31 -8.50
N LEU A 281 -21.65 12.29 -9.38
CA LEU A 281 -20.57 13.16 -9.82
C LEU A 281 -20.83 14.57 -9.26
N VAL A 282 -19.79 15.39 -9.21
CA VAL A 282 -19.94 16.83 -9.03
C VAL A 282 -19.40 17.46 -10.29
N ASP A 283 -20.27 17.68 -11.25
CA ASP A 283 -19.88 18.11 -12.58
C ASP A 283 -20.75 19.27 -13.09
N TYR A 284 -20.65 19.53 -14.39
CA TYR A 284 -21.39 20.62 -15.02
C TYR A 284 -22.90 20.52 -14.82
N SER A 285 -23.45 19.31 -14.65
CA SER A 285 -24.85 19.08 -14.38
C SER A 285 -25.24 19.62 -12.99
N ASP A 286 -24.42 19.36 -11.97
CA ASP A 286 -24.63 19.90 -10.63
C ASP A 286 -24.37 21.40 -10.57
N TRP A 287 -23.39 21.89 -11.33
CA TRP A 287 -23.16 23.34 -11.43
C TRP A 287 -24.37 24.06 -12.02
N ASN A 288 -25.00 23.49 -13.04
CA ASN A 288 -26.23 24.06 -13.60
C ASN A 288 -27.34 24.09 -12.53
N HIS A 289 -27.46 23.05 -11.71
CA HIS A 289 -28.42 23.01 -10.60
C HIS A 289 -28.12 24.08 -9.54
N LEU A 290 -26.84 24.25 -9.17
CA LEU A 290 -26.41 25.29 -8.23
C LEU A 290 -26.72 26.70 -8.77
N GLN A 291 -26.50 26.92 -10.07
CA GLN A 291 -26.82 28.20 -10.73
C GLN A 291 -28.32 28.52 -10.72
N GLU A 292 -29.19 27.51 -10.86
CA GLU A 292 -30.64 27.69 -10.79
C GLU A 292 -31.09 28.16 -9.39
N CYS A 293 -30.31 27.86 -8.36
CA CYS A 293 -30.59 28.22 -6.98
C CYS A 293 -29.85 29.49 -6.50
N TRP A 294 -28.96 30.06 -7.32
CA TRP A 294 -28.12 31.20 -6.95
C TRP A 294 -28.93 32.38 -6.37
N GLN A 295 -28.47 32.91 -5.23
CA GLN A 295 -29.09 34.00 -4.46
C GLN A 295 -30.50 33.71 -3.91
N ARG A 296 -30.93 32.46 -3.88
CA ARG A 296 -32.08 32.09 -3.05
C ARG A 296 -31.72 32.31 -1.58
N ILE A 297 -32.70 32.80 -0.82
CA ILE A 297 -32.57 33.11 0.63
C ILE A 297 -33.70 32.47 1.45
N ASP A 298 -34.46 31.59 0.80
CA ASP A 298 -35.59 30.85 1.36
C ASP A 298 -35.24 29.37 1.51
N CYS A 299 -33.96 29.03 1.63
CA CYS A 299 -33.52 27.65 1.71
C CYS A 299 -33.75 27.11 3.12
N ASP A 300 -34.44 25.97 3.21
CA ASP A 300 -34.78 25.35 4.48
C ASP A 300 -34.93 23.83 4.34
N PRO A 301 -35.02 23.07 5.44
CA PRO A 301 -35.21 21.62 5.35
C PRO A 301 -36.50 21.17 4.62
N VAL A 302 -37.51 22.04 4.48
CA VAL A 302 -38.79 21.71 3.83
C VAL A 302 -38.64 21.69 2.31
N ASN A 303 -37.84 22.60 1.74
CA ASN A 303 -37.51 22.60 0.32
C ASN A 303 -36.19 21.88 -0.02
N GLY A 304 -35.69 21.10 0.94
CA GLY A 304 -34.45 20.34 0.77
C GLY A 304 -33.23 21.24 0.62
N HIS A 305 -33.17 22.36 1.34
CA HIS A 305 -32.11 23.36 1.22
C HIS A 305 -31.96 23.86 -0.22
N CYS A 306 -33.07 24.33 -0.79
CA CYS A 306 -33.17 24.72 -2.20
C CYS A 306 -32.78 23.61 -3.17
N GLY A 307 -33.29 22.38 -2.96
CA GLY A 307 -32.94 21.23 -3.80
C GLY A 307 -31.47 20.80 -3.67
N GLY A 308 -30.80 21.17 -2.58
CA GLY A 308 -29.37 20.92 -2.34
C GLY A 308 -28.46 22.08 -2.72
N GLY A 309 -28.98 23.15 -3.33
CA GLY A 309 -28.16 24.32 -3.71
C GLY A 309 -27.57 25.10 -2.53
N ASP A 310 -28.20 25.07 -1.35
CA ASP A 310 -27.67 25.60 -0.08
C ASP A 310 -26.87 24.47 0.59
N VAL A 311 -25.60 24.38 0.20
CA VAL A 311 -24.67 23.29 0.52
C VAL A 311 -24.22 23.40 1.98
N ASP A 312 -23.96 24.61 2.48
CA ASP A 312 -23.54 24.83 3.86
C ASP A 312 -24.70 24.93 4.87
N LYS A 313 -25.94 24.98 4.36
CA LYS A 313 -27.21 24.94 5.09
C LYS A 313 -27.40 26.18 5.96
N ASP A 314 -26.90 27.34 5.51
CA ASP A 314 -27.04 28.61 6.21
C ASP A 314 -28.35 29.36 5.89
N GLY A 315 -29.11 28.84 4.92
CA GLY A 315 -30.41 29.35 4.51
C GLY A 315 -30.38 30.21 3.24
N CYS A 316 -29.21 30.39 2.62
CA CYS A 316 -29.09 31.02 1.31
C CYS A 316 -28.13 30.26 0.37
N VAL A 317 -28.20 30.56 -0.92
CA VAL A 317 -27.23 30.06 -1.91
C VAL A 317 -26.34 31.21 -2.33
N ASP A 318 -25.11 31.21 -1.82
CA ASP A 318 -24.16 32.28 -2.03
C ASP A 318 -22.73 31.79 -2.35
N ILE A 319 -21.76 32.70 -2.25
CA ILE A 319 -20.38 32.41 -2.63
C ILE A 319 -19.73 31.32 -1.76
N ILE A 320 -20.23 31.09 -0.55
CA ILE A 320 -19.76 30.04 0.35
C ILE A 320 -20.16 28.67 -0.20
N ASP A 321 -21.38 28.51 -0.70
CA ASP A 321 -21.83 27.28 -1.39
C ASP A 321 -21.01 26.99 -2.63
N VAL A 322 -20.71 28.03 -3.43
CA VAL A 322 -19.84 27.90 -4.61
C VAL A 322 -18.43 27.47 -4.20
N ALA A 323 -17.91 27.94 -3.07
CA ALA A 323 -16.61 27.52 -2.57
C ALA A 323 -16.62 26.04 -2.12
N ASN A 324 -17.68 25.60 -1.45
CA ASN A 324 -17.87 24.20 -1.07
C ASN A 324 -18.02 23.30 -2.30
N PHE A 325 -18.83 23.73 -3.27
CA PHE A 325 -19.00 23.07 -4.56
C PHE A 325 -17.68 22.94 -5.32
N ALA A 326 -16.92 24.04 -5.45
CA ALA A 326 -15.62 24.04 -6.10
C ALA A 326 -14.61 23.10 -5.42
N SER A 327 -14.71 22.90 -4.10
CA SER A 327 -13.86 21.96 -3.36
C SER A 327 -14.17 20.49 -3.69
N GLN A 328 -15.37 20.22 -4.20
CA GLN A 328 -15.84 18.90 -4.60
C GLN A 328 -15.94 18.76 -6.13
N TRP A 329 -15.61 19.79 -6.91
CA TRP A 329 -15.68 19.79 -8.37
C TRP A 329 -14.87 18.67 -9.01
N LEU A 330 -15.50 17.90 -9.89
CA LEU A 330 -14.98 16.70 -10.54
C LEU A 330 -14.52 15.63 -9.53
N CYS A 331 -15.12 15.62 -8.33
CA CYS A 331 -14.99 14.50 -7.42
C CYS A 331 -15.92 13.39 -7.92
N GLU A 332 -15.37 12.41 -8.60
CA GLU A 332 -16.11 11.20 -8.93
C GLU A 332 -16.31 10.38 -7.65
N THR A 333 -17.55 9.99 -7.36
CA THR A 333 -17.72 8.75 -6.59
C THR A 333 -17.30 7.58 -7.48
N PRO A 334 -16.57 6.58 -6.95
CA PRO A 334 -16.26 5.39 -7.74
C PRO A 334 -17.56 4.75 -8.23
N ALA A 335 -17.71 4.64 -9.55
CA ALA A 335 -18.83 3.97 -10.18
C ALA A 335 -18.95 2.54 -9.62
N VAL A 336 -20.13 2.20 -9.10
CA VAL A 336 -20.46 0.82 -8.75
C VAL A 336 -20.87 0.12 -10.04
N SER A 337 -19.90 -0.44 -10.76
CA SER A 337 -20.13 -1.38 -11.87
C SER A 337 -19.47 -2.72 -11.62
#